data_AF-A0A541CFS6-F1
#
_entry.id   AF-A0A541CFS6-F1
#
_cell.length_a   1.000
_cell.length_b   1.000
_cell.length_c   1.000
_cell.angle_alpha   90.00
_cell.angle_beta   90.00
_cell.angle_gamma   90.00
#
_symmetry.space_group_name_H-M   'P 1'
#
loop_
_entity.id
_entity.type
_entity.pdbx_description
1 polymer ?
#
loop_
_entity_poly.entity_id
_entity_poly.type
_entity_poly.pdbx_seq_one_letter_code
_entity_poly.pdbx_strand_id
1 'polypeptide(L)'
;MGALKGGSPDDMADSLALEIEQAMNEFLLADGLPALPTDESDITRERRRLFAAIGRGVVRHLVARRQSFEIDVDTSANDVFRHPDLTSD
;
A
#
# COMPACT_ATOMS: atom_id res chain seq x y z
N MET A 1 -9.54 -2.39 -10.30
CA MET A 1 -8.55 -2.33 -9.21
C MET A 1 -7.26 -2.98 -9.69
N GLY A 2 -6.14 -2.26 -9.72
CA GLY A 2 -4.84 -2.85 -10.01
C GLY A 2 -4.39 -3.73 -8.85
N ALA A 3 -3.78 -4.89 -9.15
CA ALA A 3 -3.21 -5.74 -8.12
C ALA A 3 -2.02 -5.04 -7.48
N LEU A 4 -2.01 -4.91 -6.14
CA LEU A 4 -0.87 -4.37 -5.41
C LEU A 4 0.34 -5.29 -5.62
N LYS A 5 1.39 -4.76 -6.27
CA LYS A 5 2.67 -5.46 -6.49
C LYS A 5 3.76 -4.83 -5.63
N GLY A 6 4.61 -5.66 -5.04
CA GLY A 6 5.75 -5.19 -4.23
C GLY A 6 6.85 -4.48 -5.03
N GLY A 7 6.75 -4.45 -6.37
CA GLY A 7 7.72 -3.83 -7.28
C GLY A 7 8.86 -4.74 -7.73
N SER A 8 9.52 -4.33 -8.81
CA SER A 8 10.82 -4.84 -9.27
C SER A 8 11.76 -3.66 -9.48
N PRO A 9 13.09 -3.80 -9.29
CA PRO A 9 14.03 -2.74 -9.63
C PRO A 9 13.90 -2.26 -11.09
N ASP A 10 13.47 -3.15 -11.98
CA ASP A 10 13.31 -2.88 -13.42
C ASP A 10 11.93 -2.31 -13.77
N ASP A 11 10.97 -2.31 -12.83
CA ASP A 11 9.60 -1.84 -13.04
C ASP A 11 9.07 -1.19 -11.75
N MET A 12 9.45 0.09 -11.59
CA MET A 12 9.05 0.94 -10.47
C MET A 12 7.66 1.57 -10.66
N ALA A 13 7.14 1.61 -11.90
CA ALA A 13 5.85 2.24 -12.18
C ALA A 13 4.72 1.52 -11.43
N ASP A 14 3.84 2.31 -10.79
CA ASP A 14 2.71 1.85 -9.98
C ASP A 14 3.10 0.78 -8.94
N SER A 15 4.30 0.88 -8.37
CA SER A 15 4.83 -0.07 -7.40
C SER A 15 4.85 0.50 -5.99
N LEU A 16 4.70 -0.37 -4.99
CA LEU A 16 4.87 0.02 -3.58
C LEU A 16 6.27 0.60 -3.30
N ALA A 17 7.28 0.19 -4.07
CA ALA A 17 8.63 0.74 -3.95
C ALA A 17 8.70 2.23 -4.36
N LEU A 18 7.95 2.63 -5.39
CA LEU A 18 7.85 4.02 -5.82
C LEU A 18 7.13 4.87 -4.77
N GLU A 19 6.04 4.37 -4.21
CA GLU A 19 5.30 5.02 -3.12
C GLU A 19 6.21 5.26 -1.90
N ILE A 20 7.01 4.26 -1.52
CA ILE A 20 7.99 4.39 -0.43
C ILE A 20 9.03 5.48 -0.75
N GLU A 21 9.54 5.53 -1.98
CA GLU A 21 10.51 6.54 -2.41
C GLU A 21 9.93 7.95 -2.35
N GLN A 22 8.67 8.13 -2.78
CA GLN A 22 7.96 9.40 -2.71
C GLN A 22 7.73 9.85 -1.27
N ALA A 23 7.22 8.95 -0.41
CA ALA A 23 7.01 9.25 1.01
C ALA A 23 8.33 9.63 1.71
N MET A 24 9.44 8.95 1.39
CA MET A 24 10.74 9.31 1.96
C MET A 24 11.21 10.70 1.50
N ASN A 25 10.98 11.06 0.23
CA ASN A 25 11.28 12.41 -0.26
C ASN A 25 10.44 13.48 0.46
N GLU A 26 9.16 13.22 0.72
CA GLU A 26 8.31 14.14 1.48
C GLU A 26 8.87 14.42 2.89
N PHE A 27 9.31 13.38 3.60
CA PHE A 27 9.96 13.54 4.92
C PHE A 27 11.25 14.36 4.85
N LEU A 28 12.14 14.05 3.90
CA LEU A 28 13.40 14.76 3.74
C LEU A 28 13.17 16.25 3.46
N LEU A 29 12.26 16.56 2.54
CA LEU A 29 11.95 17.93 2.18
C LEU A 29 11.30 18.71 3.34
N ALA A 30 10.44 18.06 4.13
CA ALA A 30 9.85 18.65 5.33
C ALA A 30 10.92 19.05 6.38
N ASP A 31 12.01 18.29 6.46
CA ASP A 31 13.15 18.56 7.34
C ASP A 31 14.19 19.53 6.72
N GLY A 32 13.90 20.09 5.54
CA GLY A 32 14.83 20.98 4.81
C GLY A 32 16.05 20.27 4.22
N LEU A 33 15.99 18.94 4.09
CA LEU A 33 17.02 18.11 3.49
C LEU A 33 16.77 17.95 1.98
N PRO A 34 17.82 17.68 1.18
CA PRO A 34 17.65 17.39 -0.24
C PRO A 34 16.89 16.07 -0.46
N ALA A 35 16.11 16.03 -1.53
CA ALA A 35 15.48 14.80 -2.00
C ALA A 35 16.52 13.74 -2.39
N LEU A 36 16.09 12.48 -2.41
CA LEU A 36 16.90 11.35 -2.85
C LEU A 36 17.32 11.50 -4.32
N PRO A 37 18.55 11.09 -4.69
CA PRO A 37 18.97 11.06 -6.07
C PRO A 37 18.08 10.13 -6.91
N THR A 38 17.80 10.56 -8.14
CA THR A 38 17.04 9.81 -9.16
C THR A 38 17.90 9.44 -10.37
N ASP A 39 19.21 9.58 -10.25
CA ASP A 39 20.19 9.26 -11.28
C ASP A 39 20.35 7.75 -11.51
N GLU A 40 21.11 7.37 -12.54
CA GLU A 40 21.35 5.97 -12.89
C GLU A 40 22.53 5.35 -12.12
N SER A 41 22.94 5.96 -11.00
CA SER A 41 24.04 5.50 -10.18
C SER A 41 23.75 4.16 -9.49
N ASP A 42 24.80 3.42 -9.14
CA ASP A 42 24.65 2.16 -8.40
C ASP A 42 23.96 2.37 -7.05
N ILE A 43 24.21 3.50 -6.38
CA ILE A 43 23.55 3.88 -5.12
C ILE A 43 22.03 4.00 -5.33
N THR A 44 21.58 4.68 -6.39
CA THR A 44 20.15 4.79 -6.70
C THR A 44 19.54 3.42 -7.02
N ARG A 45 20.26 2.56 -7.75
CA ARG A 45 19.80 1.19 -8.05
C ARG A 45 19.68 0.33 -6.79
N GLU A 46 20.67 0.38 -5.90
CA GLU A 46 20.67 -0.36 -4.64
C GLU A 46 19.56 0.11 -3.70
N ARG A 47 19.34 1.41 -3.60
CA ARG A 47 18.23 2.00 -2.85
C ARG A 47 16.88 1.52 -3.39
N ARG A 48 16.67 1.53 -4.71
CA ARG A 48 15.45 1.01 -5.33
C ARG A 48 15.26 -0.49 -5.10
N ARG A 49 16.34 -1.28 -5.12
CA ARG A 49 16.30 -2.71 -4.74
C ARG A 49 15.88 -2.90 -3.29
N LEU A 50 16.37 -2.08 -2.37
CA LEU A 50 15.96 -2.10 -0.97
C LEU A 50 14.45 -1.82 -0.84
N PHE A 51 13.95 -0.77 -1.49
CA PHE A 51 12.51 -0.45 -1.45
C PHE A 51 11.65 -1.55 -2.07
N ALA A 52 12.08 -2.15 -3.19
CA ALA A 52 11.42 -3.31 -3.77
C ALA A 52 11.42 -4.53 -2.83
N ALA A 53 12.51 -4.77 -2.10
CA ALA A 53 12.57 -5.85 -1.12
C ALA A 53 11.59 -5.63 0.05
N ILE A 54 11.50 -4.39 0.55
CA ILE A 54 10.52 -4.00 1.58
C ILE A 54 9.10 -4.23 1.05
N GLY A 55 8.77 -3.70 -0.13
CA GLY A 55 7.44 -3.83 -0.72
C GLY A 55 7.03 -5.29 -0.92
N ARG A 56 7.94 -6.15 -1.40
CA ARG A 56 7.73 -7.60 -1.51
C ARG A 56 7.50 -8.26 -0.16
N GLY A 57 8.27 -7.87 0.87
CA GLY A 57 8.11 -8.36 2.23
C GLY A 57 6.74 -8.02 2.81
N VAL A 58 6.29 -6.78 2.63
CA VAL A 58 4.96 -6.32 3.05
C VAL A 58 3.86 -7.13 2.36
N VAL A 59 3.87 -7.21 1.03
CA VAL A 59 2.83 -7.98 0.29
C VAL A 59 2.80 -9.44 0.72
N ARG A 60 3.97 -10.09 0.87
CA ARG A 60 4.05 -11.47 1.38
C ARG A 60 3.48 -11.59 2.79
N HIS A 61 3.80 -10.64 3.67
CA HIS A 61 3.31 -10.63 5.04
C HIS A 61 1.78 -10.52 5.10
N LEU A 62 1.20 -9.58 4.32
CA LEU A 62 -0.24 -9.38 4.23
C LEU A 62 -0.96 -10.60 3.66
N VAL A 63 -0.44 -11.20 2.59
CA VAL A 63 -1.00 -12.41 1.99
C VAL A 63 -0.99 -13.59 2.98
N ALA A 64 0.09 -13.76 3.74
CA ALA A 64 0.21 -14.82 4.73
C ALA A 64 -0.69 -14.62 5.96
N ARG A 65 -1.19 -13.39 6.19
CA ARG A 65 -1.98 -13.01 7.37
C ARG A 65 -3.26 -12.27 6.99
N ARG A 66 -3.97 -12.72 5.95
CA ARG A 66 -5.20 -12.05 5.48
C ARG A 66 -6.20 -11.75 6.60
N GLN A 67 -6.34 -12.68 7.55
CA GLN A 67 -7.25 -12.54 8.69
C GLN A 67 -6.93 -11.34 9.61
N SER A 68 -5.68 -10.85 9.65
CA SER A 68 -5.32 -9.69 10.48
C SER A 68 -5.66 -8.34 9.82
N PHE A 69 -6.17 -8.34 8.58
CA PHE A 69 -6.53 -7.15 7.83
C PHE A 69 -7.93 -7.26 7.19
N GLU A 70 -8.71 -8.27 7.57
CA GLU A 70 -10.12 -8.32 7.21
C GLU A 70 -10.85 -7.17 7.90
N ILE A 71 -11.51 -6.33 7.10
CA ILE A 71 -12.43 -5.32 7.61
C ILE A 71 -13.68 -6.09 8.04
N ASP A 72 -13.84 -6.25 9.35
CA ASP A 72 -15.09 -6.77 9.90
C ASP A 72 -16.13 -5.65 9.78
N VAL A 73 -17.01 -5.76 8.79
CA VAL A 73 -18.11 -4.82 8.60
C VAL A 73 -19.23 -5.29 9.51
N ASP A 74 -19.40 -4.63 10.64
CA ASP A 74 -20.56 -4.83 11.50
C ASP A 74 -21.82 -4.35 10.78
N THR A 75 -22.52 -5.28 10.15
CA THR A 75 -23.79 -5.04 9.46
C THR A 75 -25.00 -5.17 10.38
N SER A 76 -24.81 -5.41 11.69
CA SER A 76 -25.91 -5.53 12.64
C SER A 76 -26.76 -4.26 12.73
N ALA A 77 -26.17 -3.09 12.46
CA ALA A 77 -26.89 -1.82 12.36
C ALA A 77 -27.85 -1.73 11.15
N ASN A 78 -27.62 -2.50 10.08
CA ASN A 78 -28.51 -2.54 8.91
C ASN A 78 -29.79 -3.37 9.14
N ASP A 79 -29.80 -4.30 10.11
CA ASP A 79 -31.02 -5.06 10.42
C ASP A 79 -32.07 -4.21 11.15
N VAL A 80 -31.69 -3.06 11.71
CA VAL A 80 -32.62 -2.09 12.34
C VAL A 80 -33.43 -1.30 11.30
N PHE A 81 -32.97 -1.25 10.04
CA PHE A 81 -33.63 -0.54 8.92
C PHE A 81 -34.40 -1.45 7.95
N ARG A 82 -34.75 -2.68 8.35
CA ARG A 82 -35.80 -3.40 7.62
C ARG A 82 -37.12 -2.68 7.85
N HIS A 83 -37.53 -1.90 6.85
CA HIS A 83 -38.87 -1.32 6.78
C HIS A 83 -39.89 -2.42 7.09
N PRO A 84 -40.95 -2.12 7.88
CA PRO A 84 -41.98 -3.11 8.15
C PRO A 84 -42.55 -3.62 6.82
N ASP A 85 -42.69 -4.93 6.71
CA ASP A 85 -43.32 -5.55 5.55
C ASP A 85 -44.80 -5.13 5.53
N LEU A 86 -45.13 -4.19 4.65
CA LEU A 86 -46.47 -3.65 4.44
C LEU A 86 -47.42 -4.68 3.78
N THR A 87 -46.98 -5.94 3.59
CA THR A 87 -47.78 -7.03 3.01
C THR A 87 -48.20 -8.10 4.02
N SER A 88 -48.07 -7.84 5.32
CA SER A 88 -48.63 -8.72 6.36
C SER A 88 -50.15 -8.46 6.46
N ASP A 89 -50.96 -9.37 5.92
CA ASP A 89 -52.44 -9.40 6.05
C ASP A 89 -52.94 -9.47 7.51
#